data_AF-A0A1Z4I7Z8-F1
#
_entry.id   AF-A0A1Z4I7Z8-F1
#
_cell.length_a   1.000
_cell.length_b   1.000
_cell.length_c   1.000
_cell.angle_alpha   90.00
_cell.angle_beta   90.00
_cell.angle_gamma   90.00
#
_symmetry.space_group_name_H-M   'P 1'
#
loop_
_entity.id
_entity.type
_entity.pdbx_description
1 polymer ?
#
loop_
_entity_poly.entity_id
_entity_poly.type
_entity_poly.pdbx_seq_one_letter_code
_entity_poly.pdbx_strand_id
1 'polypeptide(L)'
;MFEQRFLRLDGFTKADRIQMTASVSEAINKSGAWITDFHLYSNVLICINFEVAIANLDKLSLSLQETGLHLSQDSLKQLTPAHDSTHKERELIGTLQITFIHNEKDLLREIPAVPG
;
A
#
# COMPACT_ATOMS: atom_id res chain seq x y z
N MET A 1 -24.97 6.33 -12.80
CA MET A 1 -23.81 5.43 -12.89
C MET A 1 -22.92 5.78 -11.72
N PHE A 2 -22.80 4.92 -10.70
CA PHE A 2 -21.97 5.23 -9.53
C PHE A 2 -20.52 5.07 -9.97
N GLU A 3 -19.77 6.16 -10.09
CA GLU A 3 -18.33 6.07 -10.30
C GLU A 3 -17.72 5.46 -9.04
N GLN A 4 -17.24 4.23 -9.17
CA GLN A 4 -16.57 3.52 -8.10
C GLN A 4 -15.16 4.11 -8.02
N ARG A 5 -14.93 4.96 -7.02
CA ARG A 5 -13.63 5.59 -6.78
C ARG A 5 -12.68 4.53 -6.21
N PHE A 6 -11.70 4.12 -6.98
CA PHE A 6 -10.64 3.23 -6.52
C PHE A 6 -9.44 4.04 -6.05
N LEU A 7 -8.84 3.62 -4.92
CA LEU A 7 -7.62 4.23 -4.42
C LEU A 7 -6.42 3.45 -4.93
N ARG A 8 -5.51 4.12 -5.63
CA ARG A 8 -4.23 3.54 -6.01
C ARG A 8 -3.12 4.29 -5.30
N LEU A 9 -2.58 3.67 -4.26
CA LEU A 9 -1.51 4.22 -3.45
C LEU A 9 -0.20 3.54 -3.83
N ASP A 10 0.81 4.36 -4.03
CA ASP A 10 2.17 3.96 -4.33
C ASP A 10 3.09 4.55 -3.27
N GLY A 11 3.85 3.69 -2.61
CA GLY A 11 4.81 4.06 -1.60
C GLY A 11 6.16 3.41 -1.84
N PHE A 12 7.21 4.01 -1.28
CA PHE A 12 8.55 3.44 -1.28
C PHE A 12 9.19 3.55 0.10
N THR A 13 10.05 2.60 0.42
CA THR A 13 10.81 2.60 1.66
C THR A 13 12.19 1.99 1.48
N LYS A 14 13.13 2.32 2.37
CA LYS A 14 14.43 1.65 2.53
C LYS A 14 14.48 0.76 3.78
N ALA A 15 13.37 0.66 4.52
CA ALA A 15 13.28 -0.15 5.72
C ALA A 15 13.16 -1.64 5.37
N ASP A 16 13.50 -2.50 6.34
CA ASP A 16 13.35 -3.95 6.21
C ASP A 16 11.93 -4.32 5.80
N ARG A 17 11.84 -5.25 4.85
CA ARG A 17 10.57 -5.68 4.26
C ARG A 17 9.62 -6.23 5.32
N ILE A 18 10.08 -7.13 6.18
CA ILE A 18 9.23 -7.83 7.15
C ILE A 18 8.69 -6.82 8.15
N GLN A 19 9.57 -5.96 8.67
CA GLN A 19 9.20 -4.91 9.61
C GLN A 19 8.21 -3.94 8.98
N MET A 20 8.48 -3.43 7.78
CA MET A 20 7.62 -2.47 7.12
C MET A 20 6.25 -3.08 6.76
N THR A 21 6.20 -4.32 6.25
CA THR A 21 4.93 -4.98 5.97
C THR A 21 4.10 -5.14 7.24
N ALA A 22 4.72 -5.49 8.37
CA ALA A 22 4.03 -5.56 9.67
C ALA A 22 3.53 -4.18 10.11
N SER A 23 4.37 -3.15 10.05
CA SER A 23 4.01 -1.78 10.42
C SER A 23 2.87 -1.20 9.56
N VAL A 24 2.92 -1.41 8.24
CA VAL A 24 1.85 -0.99 7.32
C VAL A 24 0.57 -1.76 7.60
N SER A 25 0.65 -3.07 7.81
CA SER A 25 -0.55 -3.86 8.10
C SER A 25 -1.20 -3.40 9.38
N GLU A 26 -0.41 -3.11 10.42
CA GLU A 26 -0.91 -2.55 11.67
C GLU A 26 -1.51 -1.14 11.48
N ALA A 27 -0.87 -0.28 10.68
CA ALA A 27 -1.37 1.05 10.38
C ALA A 27 -2.73 1.04 9.65
N ILE A 28 -2.88 0.16 8.65
CA ILE A 28 -4.15 -0.03 7.93
C ILE A 28 -5.23 -0.46 8.92
N ASN A 29 -4.98 -1.48 9.75
CA ASN A 29 -5.94 -1.93 10.75
C ASN A 29 -6.29 -0.83 11.78
N LYS A 30 -5.31 -0.07 12.28
CA LYS A 30 -5.51 1.03 13.24
C LYS A 30 -6.34 2.18 12.66
N SER A 31 -6.23 2.41 11.35
CA SER A 31 -7.03 3.43 10.67
C SER A 31 -8.52 3.06 10.53
N GLY A 32 -8.90 1.82 10.84
CA GLY A 32 -10.26 1.32 10.60
C GLY A 32 -10.49 0.96 9.13
N ALA A 33 -9.41 0.61 8.42
CA ALA A 33 -9.43 -0.03 7.12
C ALA A 33 -9.17 -1.53 7.30
N TRP A 34 -9.67 -2.34 6.36
CA TRP A 34 -9.53 -3.78 6.38
C TRP A 34 -8.65 -4.24 5.23
N ILE A 35 -7.67 -5.11 5.49
CA ILE A 35 -6.87 -5.72 4.43
C ILE A 35 -7.69 -6.87 3.85
N THR A 36 -7.99 -6.80 2.57
CA THR A 36 -8.74 -7.86 1.88
C THR A 36 -7.80 -8.93 1.34
N ASP A 37 -6.61 -8.52 0.90
CA ASP A 37 -5.67 -9.42 0.24
C ASP A 37 -4.26 -8.79 0.18
N PHE A 38 -3.22 -9.60 0.01
CA PHE A 38 -1.86 -9.12 -0.20
C PHE A 38 -1.06 -10.05 -1.11
N HIS A 39 -0.26 -9.47 -1.98
CA HIS A 39 0.54 -10.17 -2.97
C HIS A 39 1.99 -9.70 -2.89
N LEU A 40 2.89 -10.64 -2.57
CA LEU A 40 4.32 -10.41 -2.63
C LEU A 40 4.83 -10.87 -4.01
N TYR A 41 5.15 -9.92 -4.89
CA TYR A 41 5.64 -10.24 -6.23
C TYR A 41 7.14 -10.56 -6.24
N SER A 42 7.93 -9.87 -5.40
CA SER A 42 9.37 -10.06 -5.29
C SER A 42 9.90 -9.59 -3.93
N ASN A 43 11.22 -9.68 -3.72
CA ASN A 43 11.85 -9.06 -2.55
C ASN A 43 11.81 -7.52 -2.57
N VAL A 44 11.40 -6.93 -3.70
CA VAL A 44 11.41 -5.48 -3.95
C VAL A 44 10.00 -4.90 -3.99
N LEU A 45 8.95 -5.72 -4.14
CA LEU A 45 7.58 -5.23 -4.35
C LEU A 45 6.53 -6.07 -3.61
N ILE A 46 5.66 -5.40 -2.87
CA ILE A 46 4.41 -5.95 -2.33
C ILE A 46 3.23 -5.07 -2.74
N CYS A 47 2.09 -5.70 -3.04
CA CYS A 47 0.80 -5.02 -3.17
C CYS A 47 -0.12 -5.49 -2.07
N ILE A 48 -0.82 -4.56 -1.42
CA ILE A 48 -1.79 -4.82 -0.37
C ILE A 48 -3.12 -4.25 -0.84
N ASN A 49 -4.13 -5.09 -0.96
CA ASN A 49 -5.49 -4.68 -1.24
C ASN A 49 -6.22 -4.45 0.09
N PHE A 50 -6.95 -3.34 0.19
CA PHE A 50 -7.66 -2.97 1.40
C PHE A 50 -8.97 -2.28 1.07
N GLU A 51 -9.86 -2.24 2.05
CA GLU A 51 -11.12 -1.53 2.02
C GLU A 51 -11.14 -0.51 3.16
N VAL A 52 -11.58 0.71 2.88
CA VAL A 52 -11.61 1.79 3.86
C VAL A 52 -12.86 2.64 3.69
N ALA A 53 -13.53 2.95 4.79
CA ALA A 53 -14.61 3.93 4.77
C ALA A 53 -14.06 5.32 4.41
N ILE A 54 -14.80 6.10 3.61
CA ILE A 54 -14.39 7.48 3.25
C ILE A 54 -14.08 8.33 4.50
N ALA A 55 -14.84 8.13 5.58
CA ALA A 55 -14.62 8.82 6.86
C ALA A 55 -13.25 8.54 7.51
N ASN A 56 -12.59 7.44 7.15
CA ASN A 56 -11.32 6.99 7.72
C ASN A 56 -10.11 7.28 6.81
N LEU A 57 -10.28 7.93 5.65
CA LEU A 57 -9.18 8.20 4.71
C LEU A 57 -8.08 9.07 5.31
N ASP A 58 -8.44 10.15 6.02
CA ASP A 58 -7.46 11.01 6.68
C ASP A 58 -6.67 10.24 7.73
N LYS A 59 -7.35 9.36 8.48
CA LYS A 59 -6.72 8.51 9.49
C LYS A 59 -5.77 7.48 8.85
N LEU A 60 -6.17 6.87 7.73
CA LEU A 60 -5.34 5.96 6.95
C LEU A 60 -4.08 6.66 6.45
N SER A 61 -4.23 7.86 5.88
CA SER A 61 -3.12 8.67 5.38
C SER A 61 -2.10 8.96 6.48
N LEU A 62 -2.58 9.44 7.64
CA LEU A 62 -1.73 9.72 8.80
C LEU A 62 -1.04 8.45 9.30
N SER A 63 -1.79 7.37 9.51
CA SER A 63 -1.22 6.11 10.01
C SER A 63 -0.19 5.53 9.05
N LEU A 64 -0.37 5.64 7.73
CA LEU A 64 0.64 5.21 6.75
C LEU A 64 1.88 6.11 6.79
N GLN A 65 1.72 7.43 6.95
CA GLN A 65 2.86 8.34 7.09
C GLN A 65 3.67 8.07 8.36
N GLU A 66 3.01 7.72 9.46
CA GLU A 66 3.66 7.38 10.74
C GLU A 66 4.54 6.12 10.65
N THR A 67 4.28 5.21 9.69
CA THR A 67 5.13 4.03 9.47
C THR A 67 6.50 4.38 8.89
N GLY A 68 6.71 5.60 8.40
CA GLY A 68 7.90 5.99 7.64
C GLY A 68 7.87 5.53 6.18
N LEU A 69 6.71 5.10 5.68
CA LEU A 69 6.50 4.85 4.27
C LEU A 69 6.40 6.18 3.51
N HIS A 70 7.21 6.35 2.47
CA HIS A 70 7.12 7.53 1.61
C HIS A 70 6.07 7.31 0.53
N LEU A 71 4.89 7.90 0.72
CA LEU A 71 3.82 7.89 -0.29
C LEU A 71 4.11 8.90 -1.41
N SER A 72 3.74 8.55 -2.65
CA SER A 72 3.80 9.46 -3.79
C SER A 72 2.79 10.62 -3.64
N GLN A 73 3.06 11.75 -4.30
CA GLN A 73 2.15 12.91 -4.25
C GLN A 73 0.75 12.58 -4.81
N ASP A 74 0.66 11.75 -5.84
CA ASP A 74 -0.62 11.30 -6.39
C ASP A 74 -1.40 10.44 -5.40
N SER A 75 -0.71 9.62 -4.60
CA SER A 75 -1.33 8.84 -3.52
C SER A 75 -1.89 9.75 -2.43
N LEU A 76 -1.10 10.75 -2.01
CA LEU A 76 -1.54 11.73 -1.03
C LEU A 76 -2.75 12.52 -1.52
N LYS A 77 -2.78 12.94 -2.79
CA LYS A 77 -3.94 13.62 -3.39
C LYS A 77 -5.19 12.74 -3.42
N GLN A 78 -5.04 11.44 -3.65
CA GLN A 78 -6.16 10.50 -3.65
C GLN A 78 -6.72 10.23 -2.24
N LEU A 79 -5.83 10.22 -1.24
CA LEU A 79 -6.18 10.10 0.17
C LEU A 79 -6.85 11.35 0.73
N THR A 80 -6.56 12.53 0.17
CA THR A 80 -7.29 13.75 0.52
C THR A 80 -8.75 13.60 0.07
N PRO A 81 -9.73 13.68 0.99
CA PRO A 81 -11.12 13.66 0.61
C PRO A 81 -11.41 14.91 -0.24
N ALA A 82 -11.68 14.68 -1.53
CA ALA A 82 -12.38 15.68 -2.34
C ALA A 82 -13.67 16.03 -1.60
N HIS A 83 -13.95 17.32 -1.44
CA HIS A 83 -15.00 17.92 -0.60
C HIS A 83 -16.45 17.48 -0.93
N ASP A 84 -16.63 16.42 -1.73
CA ASP A 84 -17.91 15.86 -2.09
C ASP A 84 -18.47 15.02 -0.94
N SER A 85 -19.09 15.76 -0.03
CA SER A 85 -19.59 15.36 1.29
C SER A 85 -20.82 14.46 1.23
N THR A 86 -21.15 13.91 0.07
CA THR A 86 -22.46 13.30 -0.19
C THR A 86 -22.56 11.84 0.26
N HIS A 87 -21.44 11.17 0.55
CA HIS A 87 -21.46 9.74 0.92
C HIS A 87 -20.36 9.36 1.91
N LYS A 88 -20.51 9.76 3.18
CA LYS A 88 -19.59 9.36 4.26
C LYS A 88 -19.61 7.86 4.58
N GLU A 89 -20.66 7.14 4.17
CA GLU A 89 -20.86 5.71 4.42
C GLU A 89 -20.38 4.79 3.29
N ARG A 90 -19.76 5.33 2.23
CA ARG A 90 -19.20 4.45 1.19
C ARG A 90 -17.85 3.88 1.63
N GLU A 91 -17.71 2.59 1.45
CA GLU A 91 -16.43 1.89 1.50
C GLU A 91 -15.73 2.04 0.15
N LEU A 92 -14.44 2.38 0.19
CA LEU A 92 -13.59 2.46 -0.98
C LEU A 92 -12.64 1.27 -0.98
N ILE A 93 -12.50 0.65 -2.14
CA ILE A 93 -11.49 -0.37 -2.38
C ILE A 93 -10.21 0.36 -2.82
N GLY A 94 -9.10 0.00 -2.18
CA GLY A 94 -7.80 0.54 -2.45
C GLY A 94 -6.73 -0.53 -2.62
N THR A 95 -5.70 -0.19 -3.36
CA THR A 95 -4.47 -0.98 -3.46
C THR A 95 -3.30 -0.10 -3.05
N LEU A 96 -2.48 -0.61 -2.13
CA LEU A 96 -1.23 -0.01 -1.70
C LEU A 96 -0.07 -0.85 -2.24
N GLN A 97 0.66 -0.27 -3.19
CA GLN A 97 1.89 -0.83 -3.71
C GLN A 97 3.07 -0.24 -2.93
N ILE A 98 3.93 -1.10 -2.38
CA ILE A 98 5.14 -0.69 -1.67
C ILE A 98 6.35 -1.24 -2.38
N THR A 99 7.21 -0.32 -2.80
CA THR A 99 8.51 -0.62 -3.39
C THR A 99 9.60 -0.52 -2.33
N PHE A 100 10.28 -1.63 -2.08
CA PHE A 100 11.38 -1.75 -1.14
C PHE A 100 12.70 -1.44 -1.84
N ILE A 101 13.21 -0.23 -1.64
CA ILE A 101 14.50 0.22 -2.13
C ILE A 101 15.59 -0.35 -1.24
N HIS A 102 15.99 -1.60 -1.51
CA HIS A 102 17.18 -2.22 -0.94
C HIS A 102 18.29 -2.22 -1.98
N ASN A 103 19.52 -2.02 -1.52
CA ASN A 103 20.73 -2.16 -2.33
C ASN A 103 21.25 -3.61 -2.31
N GLU A 104 20.41 -4.58 -1.94
CA GLU A 104 20.78 -5.98 -1.93
C GLU A 104 20.93 -6.47 -3.37
N LYS A 105 22.03 -7.19 -3.65
CA LYS A 105 22.24 -7.82 -4.95
C LYS A 105 21.06 -8.73 -5.25
N ASP A 106 20.57 -8.63 -6.48
CA ASP A 106 19.63 -9.58 -7.06
C ASP A 106 20.06 -11.01 -6.70
N LEU A 107 19.11 -11.85 -6.27
CA LEU A 107 19.36 -13.27 -6.03
C LEU A 107 19.66 -13.91 -7.39
N LEU A 108 20.94 -13.93 -7.77
CA LEU A 108 21.43 -14.69 -8.91
C LEU A 108 21.10 -16.16 -8.64
N ARG A 109 20.03 -16.67 -9.24
CA ARG A 109 19.79 -18.11 -9.33
C ARG A 109 20.94 -18.69 -10.16
N GLU A 110 21.74 -19.57 -9.55
CA GLU A 110 22.67 -20.38 -10.33
C GLU A 110 21.86 -21.24 -11.29
N ILE A 111 21.96 -20.93 -12.58
CA ILE A 111 21.42 -21.76 -13.65
C ILE A 111 22.36 -22.97 -13.75
N PRO A 112 21.92 -24.20 -13.47
CA PRO A 112 22.75 -25.36 -13.71
C PRO A 112 23.08 -25.42 -15.21
N ALA A 113 24.37 -25.63 -15.53
CA ALA A 113 24.78 -25.82 -16.91
C ALA A 113 24.05 -27.03 -17.49
N VAL A 114 23.35 -26.83 -18.61
CA VAL A 114 22.72 -27.92 -19.36
C VAL A 114 23.85 -28.70 -20.07
N PRO A 115 24.09 -29.99 -19.77
CA PRO A 115 25.03 -30.79 -20.53
C PRO A 115 24.42 -31.11 -21.90
N GLY A 116 25.09 -30.65 -22.95
CA GLY A 116 24.85 -31.03 -24.34
C GLY A 116 26.11 -31.65 -24.94
#